data_AF-A0A5C6VAT3-F1
#
_entry.id   AF-A0A5C6VAT3-F1
#
_cell.length_a   1.000
_cell.length_b   1.000
_cell.length_c   1.000
_cell.angle_alpha   90.00
_cell.angle_beta   90.00
_cell.angle_gamma   90.00
#
_symmetry.space_group_name_H-M   'P 1'
#
loop_
_entity.id
_entity.type
_entity.pdbx_description
1 polymer ?
#
loop_
_entity_poly.entity_id
_entity_poly.type
_entity_poly.pdbx_seq_one_letter_code
_entity_poly.pdbx_strand_id
1 'polypeptide(L)'
;MIRILSLFLVLFCLACNNAIPRFQDHVRIALIPFASGDTAYAMPELVKSEGLAPYHWRLSYLLTGVPKLHAPENRYKMDSIGSHYPDSNRVIRMFLEEYSKDERMVNAFETSIAAIMDPNFRKEKIYTMDEALEVASVFFYADQVNPDSTVRTKVCIGINGVEEAKWMDDRLLLEAFCYEAIFTEVIKDSSALDNMYDLHKRAVVKAAKDSLENLDQYLLDVRKNLMVEMRREPELRKRLREYYALHEKSLAFQLTGESE
;
A
#
# COMPACT_ATOMS: atom_id res chain seq x y z
N MET A 1 -63.10 -14.60 34.42
CA MET A 1 -61.70 -14.63 34.87
C MET A 1 -60.80 -14.33 33.70
N ILE A 2 -60.14 -13.19 33.75
CA ILE A 2 -59.25 -12.64 32.73
C ILE A 2 -57.80 -13.03 33.09
N ARG A 3 -57.05 -13.56 32.13
CA ARG A 3 -55.56 -13.66 32.11
C ARG A 3 -55.17 -13.52 30.63
N ILE A 4 -55.04 -12.31 30.06
CA ILE A 4 -53.92 -11.36 30.12
C ILE A 4 -52.54 -12.00 29.99
N LEU A 5 -51.99 -11.74 28.80
CA LEU A 5 -50.61 -11.37 28.44
C LEU A 5 -49.46 -12.34 28.69
N SER A 6 -48.78 -12.57 27.56
CA SER A 6 -47.34 -12.35 27.39
C SER A 6 -46.43 -13.25 28.19
N LEU A 7 -45.91 -14.29 27.53
CA LEU A 7 -44.55 -14.71 27.80
C LEU A 7 -43.84 -15.03 26.47
N PHE A 8 -43.12 -14.00 26.00
CA PHE A 8 -41.79 -14.12 25.41
C PHE A 8 -41.63 -15.06 24.21
N LEU A 9 -42.06 -14.54 23.06
CA LEU A 9 -41.39 -14.76 21.79
C LEU A 9 -39.96 -14.16 21.88
N VAL A 10 -39.03 -14.86 22.54
CA VAL A 10 -37.58 -14.59 22.37
C VAL A 10 -37.21 -15.14 21.00
N LEU A 11 -37.62 -14.42 19.97
CA LEU A 11 -36.96 -14.48 18.69
C LEU A 11 -35.55 -13.96 18.97
N PHE A 12 -34.59 -14.89 19.07
CA PHE A 12 -33.18 -14.61 19.02
C PHE A 12 -32.92 -13.88 17.70
N CYS A 13 -32.98 -12.55 17.74
CA CYS A 13 -32.24 -11.70 16.84
C CYS A 13 -30.75 -11.96 17.13
N LEU A 14 -30.23 -13.08 16.64
CA LEU A 14 -28.85 -13.16 16.21
C LEU A 14 -28.72 -12.21 15.01
N ALA A 15 -28.82 -10.90 15.27
CA ALA A 15 -28.15 -9.96 14.42
C ALA A 15 -26.68 -10.36 14.54
N CYS A 16 -26.11 -10.90 13.47
CA CYS A 16 -24.67 -10.93 13.28
C CYS A 16 -24.22 -9.50 13.50
N ASN A 17 -23.72 -9.23 14.71
CA ASN A 17 -23.17 -7.94 15.06
C ASN A 17 -21.84 -7.92 14.32
N ASN A 18 -21.88 -7.56 13.04
CA ASN A 18 -20.71 -7.28 12.24
C ASN A 18 -20.09 -6.02 12.85
N ALA A 19 -19.35 -6.21 13.95
CA ALA A 19 -18.60 -5.15 14.57
C ALA A 19 -17.69 -4.56 13.50
N ILE A 20 -17.73 -3.24 13.34
CA ILE A 20 -16.85 -2.53 12.43
C ILE A 20 -15.41 -2.93 12.79
N PRO A 21 -14.62 -3.48 11.85
CA PRO A 21 -13.24 -3.87 12.10
C PRO A 21 -12.48 -2.66 12.65
N ARG A 22 -11.80 -2.81 13.79
CA ARG A 22 -10.95 -1.75 14.32
C ARG A 22 -9.51 -2.02 13.92
N PHE A 23 -8.80 -0.99 13.48
CA PHE A 23 -7.39 -1.06 13.10
C PHE A 23 -6.53 -1.83 14.13
N GLN A 24 -6.73 -1.53 15.41
CA GLN A 24 -5.97 -2.14 16.51
C GLN A 24 -6.23 -3.64 16.71
N ASP A 25 -7.36 -4.17 16.22
CA ASP A 25 -7.69 -5.60 16.30
C ASP A 25 -6.88 -6.41 15.29
N HIS A 26 -6.35 -5.76 14.25
CA HIS A 26 -5.68 -6.40 13.12
C HIS A 26 -4.19 -6.03 13.01
N VAL A 27 -3.69 -5.12 13.84
CA VAL A 27 -2.33 -4.60 13.74
C VAL A 27 -1.60 -4.73 15.08
N ARG A 28 -0.37 -5.22 15.02
CA ARG A 28 0.58 -5.22 16.14
C ARG A 28 1.86 -4.51 15.73
N ILE A 29 2.67 -4.12 16.71
CA ILE A 29 4.03 -3.62 16.44
C ILE A 29 5.02 -4.74 16.75
N ALA A 30 5.78 -5.14 15.73
CA ALA A 30 6.94 -6.00 15.91
C ALA A 30 8.15 -5.15 16.28
N LEU A 31 8.90 -5.62 17.27
CA LEU A 31 10.20 -5.06 17.65
C LEU A 31 11.29 -6.01 17.17
N ILE A 32 12.21 -5.48 16.36
CA ILE A 32 13.36 -6.20 15.81
C ILE A 32 14.61 -5.59 16.45
N PRO A 33 15.19 -6.23 17.48
CA PRO A 33 16.38 -5.71 18.15
C PRO A 33 17.57 -5.58 17.21
N PHE A 34 18.35 -4.51 17.37
CA PHE A 34 19.65 -4.40 16.72
C PHE A 34 20.66 -5.32 17.40
N ALA A 35 21.76 -5.63 16.71
CA ALA A 35 22.84 -6.46 17.25
C ALA A 35 23.46 -5.90 18.55
N SER A 36 23.38 -4.58 18.77
CA SER A 36 23.81 -3.94 20.01
C SER A 36 22.93 -4.28 21.21
N GLY A 37 21.67 -4.67 21.00
CA GLY A 37 20.70 -4.97 22.06
C GLY A 37 20.06 -3.75 22.73
N ASP A 38 20.61 -2.54 22.52
CA ASP A 38 20.16 -1.30 23.18
C ASP A 38 19.01 -0.58 22.44
N THR A 39 18.73 -1.00 21.21
CA THR A 39 17.68 -0.40 20.37
C THR A 39 16.94 -1.50 19.61
N ALA A 40 15.72 -1.19 19.18
CA ALA A 40 14.95 -2.05 18.29
C ALA A 40 14.30 -1.21 17.19
N TYR A 41 14.24 -1.78 15.99
CA TYR A 41 13.38 -1.27 14.93
C TYR A 41 11.94 -1.69 15.21
N ALA A 42 11.00 -0.76 15.10
CA ALA A 42 9.57 -1.01 15.33
C ALA A 42 8.80 -0.91 14.02
N MET A 43 8.04 -1.95 13.68
CA MET A 43 7.28 -2.01 12.43
C MET A 43 5.86 -2.54 12.68
N PRO A 44 4.82 -1.93 12.06
CA PRO A 44 3.49 -2.49 12.11
C PRO A 44 3.42 -3.77 11.29
N GLU A 45 2.74 -4.76 11.84
CA GLU A 45 2.50 -6.04 11.19
C GLU A 45 1.03 -6.40 11.30
N LEU A 46 0.52 -7.02 10.22
CA LEU A 46 -0.80 -7.63 10.24
C LEU A 46 -0.81 -8.81 11.23
N VAL A 47 -1.80 -8.83 12.11
CA VAL A 47 -2.10 -10.00 12.93
C VAL A 47 -2.56 -11.13 12.00
N LYS A 48 -1.84 -12.25 12.03
CA LYS A 48 -2.12 -13.39 11.14
C LYS A 48 -3.55 -13.88 11.33
N SER A 49 -4.32 -13.85 10.24
CA SER A 49 -5.65 -14.44 10.15
C SER A 49 -5.82 -15.11 8.79
N GLU A 50 -6.48 -16.27 8.76
CA GLU A 50 -6.63 -17.06 7.52
C GLU A 50 -7.36 -16.28 6.43
N GLY A 51 -8.35 -15.45 6.80
CA GLY A 51 -9.12 -14.64 5.86
C GLY A 51 -8.37 -13.45 5.25
N LEU A 52 -7.36 -12.90 5.94
CA LEU A 52 -6.61 -11.73 5.46
C LEU A 52 -5.25 -12.09 4.84
N ALA A 53 -4.74 -13.31 5.07
CA ALA A 53 -3.45 -13.75 4.57
C ALA A 53 -3.26 -13.61 3.03
N PRO A 54 -4.27 -13.89 2.18
CA PRO A 54 -4.14 -13.68 0.73
C PRO A 54 -3.90 -12.23 0.34
N TYR A 55 -4.28 -11.27 1.19
CA TYR A 55 -4.24 -9.82 0.93
C TYR A 55 -3.11 -9.11 1.66
N HIS A 56 -2.09 -9.86 2.11
CA HIS A 56 -1.03 -9.33 2.95
C HIS A 56 -0.25 -8.20 2.27
N TRP A 57 -0.05 -8.22 0.95
CA TRP A 57 0.64 -7.14 0.25
C TRP A 57 -0.14 -5.84 0.29
N ARG A 58 -1.45 -5.86 -0.01
CA ARG A 58 -2.32 -4.69 0.05
C ARG A 58 -2.35 -4.09 1.46
N LEU A 59 -2.53 -4.93 2.46
CA LEU A 59 -2.62 -4.48 3.85
C LEU A 59 -1.25 -4.00 4.37
N SER A 60 -0.15 -4.67 3.99
CA SER A 60 1.21 -4.25 4.37
C SER A 60 1.59 -2.92 3.74
N TYR A 61 1.17 -2.64 2.50
CA TYR A 61 1.35 -1.32 1.88
C TYR A 61 0.71 -0.21 2.72
N LEU A 62 -0.55 -0.39 3.12
CA LEU A 62 -1.25 0.57 3.95
C LEU A 62 -0.56 0.77 5.31
N LEU A 63 0.09 -0.26 5.85
CA LEU A 63 0.80 -0.19 7.14
C LEU A 63 2.23 0.35 7.04
N THR A 64 2.91 0.24 5.89
CA THR A 64 4.35 0.53 5.80
C THR A 64 4.70 1.56 4.73
N GLY A 65 3.96 1.61 3.64
CA GLY A 65 4.17 2.51 2.51
C GLY A 65 3.49 3.87 2.65
N VAL A 66 2.40 3.91 3.44
CA VAL A 66 1.51 5.07 3.55
C VAL A 66 1.77 5.94 4.78
N PRO A 67 1.95 5.40 6.01
CA PRO A 67 1.85 6.22 7.22
C PRO A 67 2.79 7.40 7.23
N LYS A 68 2.27 8.58 7.61
CA LYS A 68 3.08 9.81 7.75
C LYS A 68 4.23 9.65 8.74
N LEU A 69 4.08 8.76 9.71
CA LEU A 69 5.12 8.49 10.72
C LEU A 69 6.47 8.12 10.09
N HIS A 70 6.47 7.51 8.90
CA HIS A 70 7.69 7.13 8.17
C HIS A 70 8.30 8.26 7.32
N ALA A 71 7.64 9.42 7.23
CA ALA A 71 8.15 10.54 6.48
C ALA A 71 9.41 11.14 7.17
N PRO A 72 10.40 11.66 6.41
CA PRO A 72 11.65 12.16 6.98
C PRO A 72 11.48 13.18 8.11
N GLU A 73 10.48 14.06 8.01
CA GLU A 73 10.14 15.08 9.00
C GLU A 73 9.68 14.49 10.34
N ASN A 74 9.19 13.25 10.37
CA ASN A 74 8.72 12.56 11.57
C ASN A 74 9.80 11.69 12.23
N ARG A 75 11.03 11.70 11.73
CA ARG A 75 12.15 10.92 12.29
C ARG A 75 12.39 11.18 13.77
N TYR A 76 12.38 12.45 14.21
CA TYR A 76 12.56 12.79 15.63
C TYR A 76 11.51 12.13 16.53
N LYS A 77 10.27 12.03 16.05
CA LYS A 77 9.19 11.37 16.78
C LYS A 77 9.43 9.86 16.90
N MET A 78 9.84 9.21 15.80
CA MET A 78 10.22 7.80 15.84
C MET A 78 11.38 7.54 16.81
N ASP A 79 12.41 8.39 16.77
CA ASP A 79 13.58 8.30 17.67
C ASP A 79 13.15 8.53 19.13
N SER A 80 12.26 9.49 19.39
CA SER A 80 11.70 9.75 20.72
C SER A 80 10.92 8.55 21.26
N ILE A 81 10.11 7.88 20.45
CA ILE A 81 9.41 6.66 20.86
C ILE A 81 10.41 5.54 21.12
N GLY A 82 11.35 5.33 20.20
CA GLY A 82 12.39 4.31 20.29
C GLY A 82 13.30 4.45 21.51
N SER A 83 13.52 5.68 21.99
CA SER A 83 14.33 5.97 23.19
C SER A 83 13.79 5.34 24.48
N HIS A 84 12.55 4.85 24.48
CA HIS A 84 11.96 4.14 25.60
C HIS A 84 12.32 2.65 25.64
N TYR A 85 12.96 2.11 24.61
CA TYR A 85 13.50 0.75 24.65
C TYR A 85 14.57 0.64 25.75
N PRO A 86 14.62 -0.45 26.56
CA PRO A 86 13.99 -1.76 26.36
C PRO A 86 12.55 -1.93 26.89
N ASP A 87 11.86 -0.87 27.33
CA ASP A 87 10.44 -0.96 27.70
C ASP A 87 9.54 -1.19 26.47
N SER A 88 9.53 -2.45 26.02
CA SER A 88 8.92 -2.89 24.78
C SER A 88 7.41 -2.64 24.76
N ASN A 89 6.73 -2.80 25.90
CA ASN A 89 5.29 -2.54 26.00
C ASN A 89 4.98 -1.05 25.80
N ARG A 90 5.80 -0.17 26.36
CA ARG A 90 5.67 1.27 26.15
C ARG A 90 5.95 1.66 24.71
N VAL A 91 7.02 1.15 24.11
CA VAL A 91 7.36 1.40 22.69
C VAL A 91 6.23 0.95 21.77
N ILE A 92 5.74 -0.29 21.93
CA ILE A 92 4.63 -0.85 21.14
C ILE A 92 3.38 0.03 21.25
N ARG A 93 2.98 0.38 22.48
CA ARG A 93 1.79 1.21 22.72
C ARG A 93 1.92 2.58 22.03
N MET A 94 3.06 3.26 22.20
CA MET A 94 3.29 4.59 21.63
C MET A 94 3.33 4.56 20.09
N PHE A 95 3.91 3.53 19.48
CA PHE A 95 3.84 3.36 18.03
C PHE A 95 2.40 3.13 17.55
N LEU A 96 1.64 2.22 18.17
CA LEU A 96 0.23 1.99 17.82
C LEU A 96 -0.61 3.27 17.97
N GLU A 97 -0.39 4.04 19.03
CA GLU A 97 -1.05 5.33 19.25
C GLU A 97 -0.74 6.33 18.12
N GLU A 98 0.51 6.40 17.64
CA GLU A 98 0.86 7.28 16.51
C GLU A 98 0.29 6.79 15.17
N TYR A 99 0.31 5.48 14.87
CA TYR A 99 -0.34 4.97 13.65
C TYR A 99 -1.84 5.24 13.66
N SER A 100 -2.49 5.10 14.82
CA SER A 100 -3.93 5.34 14.97
C SER A 100 -4.33 6.81 14.74
N LYS A 101 -3.38 7.76 14.74
CA LYS A 101 -3.63 9.18 14.44
C LYS A 101 -3.65 9.48 12.95
N ASP A 102 -3.17 8.58 12.10
CA ASP A 102 -3.22 8.76 10.64
C ASP A 102 -4.59 8.32 10.10
N GLU A 103 -5.59 9.20 10.25
CA GLU A 103 -6.99 8.92 9.86
C GLU A 103 -7.13 8.44 8.42
N ARG A 104 -6.32 8.98 7.50
CA ARG A 104 -6.35 8.62 6.07
C ARG A 104 -5.94 7.16 5.89
N MET A 105 -4.84 6.77 6.51
CA MET A 105 -4.35 5.39 6.48
C MET A 105 -5.30 4.43 7.20
N VAL A 106 -5.73 4.78 8.42
CA VAL A 106 -6.64 3.95 9.23
C VAL A 106 -7.94 3.68 8.47
N ASN A 107 -8.54 4.72 7.88
CA ASN A 107 -9.76 4.59 7.09
C ASN A 107 -9.54 3.67 5.87
N ALA A 108 -8.47 3.86 5.11
CA ALA A 108 -8.18 3.01 3.95
C ALA A 108 -7.94 1.54 4.35
N PHE A 109 -7.27 1.31 5.49
CA PHE A 109 -7.02 -0.02 6.04
C PHE A 109 -8.31 -0.72 6.49
N GLU A 110 -9.12 -0.07 7.32
CA GLU A 110 -10.39 -0.62 7.80
C GLU A 110 -11.39 -0.84 6.65
N THR A 111 -11.45 0.08 5.68
CA THR A 111 -12.28 -0.07 4.47
C THR A 111 -11.83 -1.27 3.64
N SER A 112 -10.52 -1.48 3.50
CA SER A 112 -9.97 -2.65 2.79
C SER A 112 -10.35 -3.96 3.49
N ILE A 113 -10.25 -4.02 4.82
CA ILE A 113 -10.68 -5.20 5.59
C ILE A 113 -12.17 -5.44 5.47
N ALA A 114 -12.99 -4.39 5.58
CA ALA A 114 -14.45 -4.51 5.46
C ALA A 114 -14.85 -5.08 4.07
N ALA A 115 -14.20 -4.63 2.99
CA ALA A 115 -14.43 -5.15 1.65
C ALA A 115 -13.93 -6.60 1.46
N ILE A 116 -12.84 -6.99 2.13
CA ILE A 116 -12.36 -8.38 2.12
C ILE A 116 -13.34 -9.31 2.85
N MET A 117 -13.92 -8.84 3.96
CA MET A 117 -14.79 -9.65 4.83
C MET A 117 -16.24 -9.72 4.33
N ASP A 118 -16.71 -8.74 3.55
CA ASP A 118 -18.06 -8.71 3.00
C ASP A 118 -18.06 -8.64 1.46
N PRO A 119 -18.36 -9.75 0.76
CA PRO A 119 -18.46 -9.76 -0.70
C PRO A 119 -19.52 -8.83 -1.30
N ASN A 120 -20.46 -8.34 -0.49
CA ASN A 120 -21.50 -7.38 -0.89
C ASN A 120 -21.16 -5.94 -0.45
N PHE A 121 -19.93 -5.68 -0.03
CA PHE A 121 -19.48 -4.37 0.40
C PHE A 121 -19.83 -3.29 -0.63
N ARG A 122 -20.45 -2.20 -0.17
CA ARG A 122 -20.86 -1.11 -1.04
C ARG A 122 -19.63 -0.32 -1.48
N LYS A 123 -19.30 -0.42 -2.77
CA LYS A 123 -18.21 0.31 -3.41
C LYS A 123 -18.66 1.72 -3.77
N GLU A 124 -18.22 2.72 -3.01
CA GLU A 124 -18.56 4.12 -3.26
C GLU A 124 -17.54 4.83 -4.16
N LYS A 125 -16.28 4.40 -4.14
CA LYS A 125 -15.24 4.95 -5.02
C LYS A 125 -15.23 4.22 -6.37
N ILE A 126 -15.11 5.00 -7.44
CA ILE A 126 -14.96 4.52 -8.81
C ILE A 126 -13.69 5.14 -9.37
N TYR A 127 -12.80 4.31 -9.87
CA TYR A 127 -11.57 4.71 -10.56
C TYR A 127 -11.60 4.21 -12.00
N THR A 128 -10.80 4.84 -12.84
CA THR A 128 -10.55 4.42 -14.22
C THR A 128 -9.26 3.61 -14.31
N MET A 129 -9.13 2.77 -15.34
CA MET A 129 -7.90 2.07 -15.64
C MET A 129 -6.74 3.05 -15.91
N ASP A 130 -7.01 4.22 -16.47
CA ASP A 130 -6.00 5.25 -16.67
C ASP A 130 -5.50 5.85 -15.36
N GLU A 131 -6.37 6.03 -14.37
CA GLU A 131 -5.96 6.41 -13.00
C GLU A 131 -5.16 5.28 -12.34
N ALA A 132 -5.57 4.01 -12.52
CA ALA A 132 -4.82 2.87 -12.00
C ALA A 132 -3.42 2.78 -12.61
N LEU A 133 -3.27 3.00 -13.91
CA LEU A 133 -1.98 3.03 -14.62
C LEU A 133 -1.11 4.21 -14.21
N GLU A 134 -1.72 5.37 -14.00
CA GLU A 134 -1.03 6.54 -13.46
C GLU A 134 -0.45 6.22 -12.08
N VAL A 135 -1.28 5.72 -11.14
CA VAL A 135 -0.83 5.32 -9.80
C VAL A 135 0.22 4.21 -9.85
N ALA A 136 -0.01 3.17 -10.65
CA ALA A 136 0.86 2.01 -10.77
C ALA A 136 2.26 2.40 -11.29
N SER A 137 2.33 3.33 -12.25
CA SER A 137 3.58 3.77 -12.86
C SER A 137 4.57 4.37 -11.86
N VAL A 138 4.08 5.02 -10.80
CA VAL A 138 4.90 5.68 -9.79
C VAL A 138 5.71 4.70 -8.95
N PHE A 139 5.26 3.45 -8.83
CA PHE A 139 6.00 2.42 -8.11
C PHE A 139 7.31 2.05 -8.79
N PHE A 140 7.45 2.26 -10.11
CA PHE A 140 8.65 1.99 -10.88
C PHE A 140 9.61 3.19 -10.83
N TYR A 141 10.45 3.23 -9.80
CA TYR A 141 11.20 4.44 -9.46
C TYR A 141 12.70 4.31 -9.67
N ALA A 142 13.31 5.35 -10.24
CA ALA A 142 14.76 5.52 -10.24
C ALA A 142 15.22 6.18 -8.94
N ASP A 143 15.95 5.43 -8.12
CA ASP A 143 16.31 5.80 -6.76
C ASP A 143 17.49 6.78 -6.73
N GLN A 144 18.59 6.41 -7.37
CA GLN A 144 19.84 7.17 -7.35
C GLN A 144 20.67 6.94 -8.62
N VAL A 145 21.57 7.88 -8.91
CA VAL A 145 22.62 7.75 -9.92
C VAL A 145 23.92 7.36 -9.21
N ASN A 146 24.56 6.30 -9.67
CA ASN A 146 25.86 5.86 -9.16
C ASN A 146 26.99 6.71 -9.75
N PRO A 147 28.21 6.69 -9.16
CA PRO A 147 29.35 7.45 -9.68
C PRO A 147 29.74 7.13 -11.14
N ASP A 148 29.39 5.94 -11.64
CA ASP A 148 29.61 5.52 -13.02
C ASP A 148 28.46 5.92 -13.98
N SER A 149 27.55 6.79 -13.52
CA SER A 149 26.34 7.24 -14.23
C SER A 149 25.28 6.16 -14.50
N THR A 150 25.44 4.95 -13.93
CA THR A 150 24.36 3.95 -13.93
C THR A 150 23.26 4.37 -12.97
N VAL A 151 22.01 4.06 -13.32
CA VAL A 151 20.85 4.38 -12.49
C VAL A 151 20.38 3.14 -11.75
N ARG A 152 20.31 3.23 -10.42
CA ARG A 152 19.67 2.22 -9.59
C ARG A 152 18.17 2.47 -9.60
N THR A 153 17.39 1.45 -9.93
CA THR A 153 15.93 1.50 -9.89
C THR A 153 15.38 0.45 -8.93
N LYS A 154 14.14 0.63 -8.48
CA LYS A 154 13.41 -0.33 -7.63
C LYS A 154 11.91 -0.22 -7.87
N VAL A 155 11.17 -1.26 -7.48
CA VAL A 155 9.73 -1.14 -7.25
C VAL A 155 9.53 -0.68 -5.81
N CYS A 156 8.97 0.50 -5.59
CA CYS A 156 8.88 1.14 -4.27
C CYS A 156 7.81 0.49 -3.37
N ILE A 157 8.06 0.49 -2.06
CA ILE A 157 7.08 0.06 -1.04
C ILE A 157 6.22 1.24 -0.56
N GLY A 158 6.67 2.47 -0.79
CA GLY A 158 5.91 3.69 -0.53
C GLY A 158 6.29 4.76 -1.55
N ILE A 159 5.34 5.65 -1.83
CA ILE A 159 5.50 6.76 -2.78
C ILE A 159 5.51 8.13 -2.06
N ASN A 160 5.60 8.12 -0.73
CA ASN A 160 5.71 9.30 0.09
C ASN A 160 6.93 10.14 -0.35
N GLY A 161 6.67 11.36 -0.83
CA GLY A 161 7.70 12.29 -1.31
C GLY A 161 7.97 12.25 -2.82
N VAL A 162 7.28 11.38 -3.58
CA VAL A 162 7.31 11.44 -5.04
C VAL A 162 6.38 12.56 -5.53
N GLU A 163 6.89 13.51 -6.29
CA GLU A 163 6.10 14.67 -6.73
C GLU A 163 4.97 14.26 -7.66
N GLU A 164 5.24 13.27 -8.51
CA GLU A 164 4.30 12.64 -9.43
C GLU A 164 3.16 11.89 -8.71
N ALA A 165 3.27 11.67 -7.38
CA ALA A 165 2.24 11.10 -6.51
C ALA A 165 1.38 12.14 -5.78
N LYS A 166 1.55 13.45 -6.04
CA LYS A 166 0.79 14.52 -5.38
C LYS A 166 -0.56 14.74 -6.07
N TRP A 167 -1.44 13.75 -5.98
CA TRP A 167 -2.82 13.85 -6.50
C TRP A 167 -3.68 14.78 -5.63
N MET A 168 -4.70 15.39 -6.25
CA MET A 168 -5.65 16.26 -5.55
C MET A 168 -6.67 15.48 -4.73
N ASP A 169 -6.90 14.22 -5.09
CA ASP A 169 -7.85 13.29 -4.48
C ASP A 169 -7.15 12.16 -3.70
N ASP A 170 -7.88 11.53 -2.78
CA ASP A 170 -7.36 10.40 -1.99
C ASP A 170 -7.46 9.08 -2.76
N ARG A 171 -6.28 8.57 -3.16
CA ARG A 171 -6.10 7.36 -3.96
C ARG A 171 -5.54 6.16 -3.18
N LEU A 172 -5.51 6.19 -1.84
CA LEU A 172 -4.87 5.12 -1.05
C LEU A 172 -5.37 3.69 -1.35
N LEU A 173 -6.68 3.53 -1.55
CA LEU A 173 -7.24 2.22 -1.88
C LEU A 173 -6.75 1.73 -3.26
N LEU A 174 -6.61 2.65 -4.22
CA LEU A 174 -6.08 2.37 -5.54
C LEU A 174 -4.57 2.10 -5.49
N GLU A 175 -3.81 2.88 -4.71
CA GLU A 175 -2.38 2.65 -4.47
C GLU A 175 -2.11 1.26 -3.88
N ALA A 176 -2.86 0.87 -2.84
CA ALA A 176 -2.71 -0.44 -2.20
C ALA A 176 -3.04 -1.59 -3.15
N PHE A 177 -4.05 -1.42 -4.01
CA PHE A 177 -4.38 -2.35 -5.08
C PHE A 177 -3.25 -2.45 -6.12
N CYS A 178 -2.77 -1.32 -6.63
CA CYS A 178 -1.71 -1.30 -7.65
C CYS A 178 -0.42 -1.91 -7.10
N TYR A 179 -0.05 -1.57 -5.86
CA TYR A 179 1.08 -2.17 -5.18
C TYR A 179 0.97 -3.69 -5.12
N GLU A 180 -0.15 -4.20 -4.61
CA GLU A 180 -0.38 -5.64 -4.48
C GLU A 180 -0.34 -6.37 -5.83
N ALA A 181 -0.98 -5.80 -6.86
CA ALA A 181 -0.99 -6.35 -8.20
C ALA A 181 0.42 -6.42 -8.81
N ILE A 182 1.21 -5.34 -8.67
CA ILE A 182 2.59 -5.28 -9.17
C ILE A 182 3.47 -6.28 -8.41
N PHE A 183 3.45 -6.25 -7.07
CA PHE A 183 4.33 -7.09 -6.27
C PHE A 183 4.03 -8.58 -6.47
N THR A 184 2.75 -8.95 -6.61
CA THR A 184 2.37 -10.34 -6.91
C THR A 184 2.95 -10.82 -8.24
N GLU A 185 3.13 -9.94 -9.23
CA GLU A 185 3.74 -10.29 -10.52
C GLU A 185 5.27 -10.23 -10.48
N VAL A 186 5.87 -9.21 -9.87
CA VAL A 186 7.32 -8.97 -9.90
C VAL A 186 8.10 -10.01 -9.07
N ILE A 187 7.51 -10.58 -8.01
CA ILE A 187 8.18 -11.62 -7.20
C ILE A 187 8.24 -12.99 -7.88
N LYS A 188 7.64 -13.16 -9.06
CA LYS A 188 7.70 -14.41 -9.82
C LYS A 188 9.03 -14.54 -10.55
N ASP A 189 9.62 -15.73 -10.55
CA ASP A 189 10.90 -16.03 -11.22
C ASP A 189 10.94 -15.67 -12.72
N SER A 190 9.78 -15.56 -13.38
CA SER A 190 9.64 -15.24 -14.81
C SER A 190 8.60 -14.16 -15.07
N SER A 191 8.69 -13.06 -14.32
CA SER A 191 7.80 -11.90 -14.47
C SER A 191 7.98 -11.20 -15.82
N ALA A 192 6.94 -11.19 -16.65
CA ALA A 192 6.94 -10.44 -17.90
C ALA A 192 7.00 -8.92 -17.63
N LEU A 193 6.34 -8.47 -16.56
CA LEU A 193 6.34 -7.07 -16.14
C LEU A 193 7.72 -6.60 -15.70
N ASP A 194 8.45 -7.43 -14.94
CA ASP A 194 9.83 -7.09 -14.50
C ASP A 194 10.79 -7.00 -15.70
N ASN A 195 10.65 -7.92 -16.66
CA ASN A 195 11.41 -7.87 -17.91
C ASN A 195 11.13 -6.60 -18.73
N MET A 196 9.86 -6.17 -18.81
CA MET A 196 9.50 -4.91 -19.48
C MET A 196 10.02 -3.69 -18.72
N TYR A 197 9.95 -3.72 -17.39
CA TYR A 197 10.54 -2.67 -16.57
C TYR A 197 12.05 -2.51 -16.82
N ASP A 198 12.78 -3.63 -16.87
CA ASP A 198 14.21 -3.63 -17.17
C ASP A 198 14.55 -3.15 -18.59
N LEU A 199 13.66 -3.42 -19.56
CA LEU A 199 13.78 -2.92 -20.92
C LEU A 199 13.59 -1.40 -20.96
N HIS A 200 12.51 -0.89 -20.37
CA HIS A 200 12.21 0.54 -20.30
C HIS A 200 13.28 1.31 -19.55
N LYS A 201 13.75 0.79 -18.42
CA LYS A 201 14.89 1.35 -17.67
C LYS A 201 16.09 1.55 -18.59
N ARG A 202 16.50 0.52 -19.33
CA ARG A 202 17.68 0.60 -20.22
C ARG A 202 17.46 1.62 -21.33
N ALA A 203 16.26 1.67 -21.91
CA ALA A 203 15.92 2.62 -22.97
C ALA A 203 15.96 4.07 -22.47
N VAL A 204 15.30 4.36 -21.34
CA VAL A 204 15.24 5.70 -20.74
C VAL A 204 16.62 6.18 -20.29
N VAL A 205 17.38 5.32 -19.61
CA VAL A 205 18.76 5.64 -19.18
C VAL A 205 19.65 5.95 -20.39
N LYS A 206 19.53 5.16 -21.46
CA LYS A 206 20.30 5.41 -22.69
C LYS A 206 19.91 6.75 -23.32
N ALA A 207 18.62 7.05 -23.41
CA ALA A 207 18.12 8.29 -24.02
C ALA A 207 18.51 9.54 -23.23
N ALA A 208 18.51 9.47 -21.90
CA ALA A 208 18.84 10.60 -21.03
C ALA A 208 20.37 10.82 -20.87
N LYS A 209 21.21 9.86 -21.28
CA LYS A 209 22.66 9.95 -21.14
C LYS A 209 23.28 11.02 -22.02
N ASP A 210 22.68 11.26 -23.19
CA ASP A 210 23.17 12.25 -24.16
C ASP A 210 22.91 13.69 -23.69
N SER A 211 22.03 13.89 -22.70
CA SER A 211 21.71 15.18 -22.07
C SER A 211 22.29 15.31 -20.64
N LEU A 212 23.29 14.48 -20.29
CA LEU A 212 23.87 14.45 -18.95
C LEU A 212 24.79 15.66 -18.68
N GLU A 213 24.22 16.74 -18.17
CA GLU A 213 24.98 17.91 -17.67
C GLU A 213 24.99 17.98 -16.14
N ASN A 214 23.93 17.47 -15.50
CA ASN A 214 23.70 17.54 -14.06
C ASN A 214 23.06 16.22 -13.60
N LEU A 215 23.63 15.59 -12.55
CA LEU A 215 23.17 14.31 -12.03
C LEU A 215 21.75 14.36 -11.44
N ASP A 216 21.38 15.47 -10.79
CA ASP A 216 20.06 15.64 -10.19
C ASP A 216 19.00 15.80 -11.29
N GLN A 217 19.27 16.63 -12.30
CA GLN A 217 18.36 16.80 -13.43
C GLN A 217 18.23 15.51 -14.24
N TYR A 218 19.34 14.83 -14.49
CA TYR A 218 19.35 13.53 -15.16
C TYR A 218 18.51 12.49 -14.41
N LEU A 219 18.63 12.42 -13.08
CA LEU A 219 17.82 11.51 -12.27
C LEU A 219 16.33 11.86 -12.35
N LEU A 220 15.98 13.15 -12.31
CA LEU A 220 14.60 13.61 -12.48
C LEU A 220 14.04 13.25 -13.85
N ASP A 221 14.83 13.43 -14.91
CA ASP A 221 14.41 13.09 -16.28
C ASP A 221 14.21 11.58 -16.44
N VAL A 222 15.12 10.76 -15.89
CA VAL A 222 14.98 9.30 -15.89
C VAL A 222 13.73 8.87 -15.11
N ARG A 223 13.44 9.46 -13.95
CA ARG A 223 12.22 9.17 -13.17
C ARG A 223 10.96 9.45 -13.98
N LYS A 224 10.84 10.67 -14.51
CA LYS A 224 9.66 11.12 -15.27
C LYS A 224 9.43 10.26 -16.51
N ASN A 225 10.48 10.03 -17.29
CA ASN A 225 10.38 9.25 -18.51
C ASN A 225 10.07 7.78 -18.21
N LEU A 226 10.66 7.19 -17.18
CA LEU A 226 10.36 5.81 -16.78
C LEU A 226 8.90 5.65 -16.34
N MET A 227 8.36 6.59 -15.56
CA MET A 227 6.93 6.58 -15.20
C MET A 227 6.03 6.72 -16.43
N VAL A 228 6.38 7.56 -17.41
CA VAL A 228 5.63 7.70 -18.66
C VAL A 228 5.64 6.39 -19.46
N GLU A 229 6.78 5.73 -19.59
CA GLU A 229 6.89 4.44 -20.28
C GLU A 229 6.07 3.36 -19.55
N MET A 230 6.20 3.25 -18.23
CA MET A 230 5.47 2.27 -17.44
C MET A 230 3.95 2.53 -17.46
N ARG A 231 3.49 3.78 -17.47
CA ARG A 231 2.06 4.11 -17.61
C ARG A 231 1.48 3.61 -18.94
N ARG A 232 2.29 3.55 -19.99
CA ARG A 232 1.90 3.12 -21.35
C ARG A 232 2.13 1.63 -21.59
N GLU A 233 2.81 0.93 -20.68
CA GLU A 233 3.21 -0.47 -20.83
C GLU A 233 1.98 -1.40 -20.89
N PRO A 234 1.73 -2.08 -22.03
CA PRO A 234 0.59 -2.98 -22.18
C PRO A 234 0.55 -4.11 -21.16
N GLU A 235 1.71 -4.66 -20.78
CA GLU A 235 1.79 -5.72 -19.78
C GLU A 235 1.34 -5.23 -18.40
N LEU A 236 1.69 -3.99 -18.00
CA LEU A 236 1.20 -3.42 -16.73
C LEU A 236 -0.33 -3.32 -16.73
N ARG A 237 -0.91 -2.78 -17.81
CA ARG A 237 -2.38 -2.70 -17.97
C ARG A 237 -3.03 -4.07 -17.86
N LYS A 238 -2.49 -5.05 -18.59
CA LYS A 238 -2.98 -6.43 -18.56
C LYS A 238 -2.96 -7.00 -17.14
N ARG A 239 -1.86 -6.83 -16.41
CA ARG A 239 -1.73 -7.34 -15.03
C ARG A 239 -2.70 -6.69 -14.06
N LEU A 240 -2.86 -5.37 -14.12
CA LEU A 240 -3.84 -4.67 -13.28
C LEU A 240 -5.26 -5.17 -13.58
N ARG A 241 -5.61 -5.39 -14.86
CA ARG A 241 -6.93 -5.92 -15.26
C ARG A 241 -7.14 -7.35 -14.77
N GLU A 242 -6.20 -8.25 -15.01
CA GLU A 242 -6.26 -9.65 -14.56
C GLU A 242 -6.40 -9.72 -13.03
N TYR A 243 -5.61 -8.92 -12.32
CA TYR A 243 -5.66 -8.86 -10.85
C TYR A 243 -7.00 -8.29 -10.35
N TYR A 244 -7.50 -7.22 -10.97
CA TYR A 244 -8.82 -6.68 -10.63
C TYR A 244 -9.93 -7.72 -10.82
N ALA A 245 -9.97 -8.42 -11.96
CA ALA A 245 -10.98 -9.42 -12.25
C ALA A 245 -10.99 -10.57 -11.21
N LEU A 246 -9.80 -10.99 -10.76
CA LEU A 246 -9.67 -12.03 -9.74
C LEU A 246 -10.13 -11.56 -8.34
N HIS A 247 -9.90 -10.29 -8.02
CA HIS A 247 -10.09 -9.75 -6.67
C HIS A 247 -11.27 -8.80 -6.55
N GLU A 248 -12.09 -8.64 -7.58
CA GLU A 248 -13.16 -7.65 -7.66
C GLU A 248 -14.03 -7.62 -6.41
N LYS A 249 -14.47 -8.78 -5.91
CA LYS A 249 -15.35 -8.89 -4.73
C LYS A 249 -14.70 -8.46 -3.41
N SER A 250 -13.37 -8.43 -3.36
CA SER A 250 -12.60 -8.08 -2.17
C SER A 250 -12.08 -6.64 -2.19
N LEU A 251 -12.42 -5.86 -3.22
CA LEU A 251 -11.96 -4.47 -3.38
C LEU A 251 -13.03 -3.49 -2.89
N ALA A 252 -12.60 -2.43 -2.21
CA ALA A 252 -13.45 -1.37 -1.69
C ALA A 252 -13.88 -0.32 -2.74
N PHE A 253 -13.57 -0.56 -4.02
CA PHE A 253 -13.83 0.36 -5.13
C PHE A 253 -14.17 -0.41 -6.41
N GLN A 254 -14.70 0.32 -7.38
CA GLN A 254 -14.90 -0.17 -8.74
C GLN A 254 -13.81 0.36 -9.66
N LEU A 255 -13.33 -0.48 -10.58
CA LEU A 255 -12.44 -0.08 -11.65
C LEU A 255 -13.20 -0.10 -12.98
N THR A 256 -13.16 1.00 -13.71
CA THR A 256 -13.82 1.19 -15.00
C THR A 256 -12.78 1.42 -16.10
N GLY A 257 -13.10 1.09 -17.35
CA GLY A 257 -12.17 1.25 -18.47
C GLY A 257 -11.76 -0.07 -19.11
N GLU A 258 -12.47 -0.35 -20.21
CA GLU A 258 -12.25 -1.37 -21.25
C GLU A 258 -12.29 -2.85 -20.82
N SER A 259 -13.51 -3.35 -20.70
CA SER A 259 -13.91 -4.59 -21.38
C SER A 259 -13.75 -4.37 -22.90
N GLU A 260 -12.90 -5.16 -23.55
CA GLU A 260 -13.00 -5.38 -25.01
C GLU A 260 -14.35 -6.02 -25.36
#